data_AF-A0A522EEQ8-F1
#
_entry.id   AF-A0A522EEQ8-F1
#
_cell.length_a   1.000
_cell.length_b   1.000
_cell.length_c   1.000
_cell.angle_alpha   90.00
_cell.angle_beta   90.00
_cell.angle_gamma   90.00
#
_symmetry.space_group_name_H-M   'P 1'
#
loop_
_entity.id
_entity.type
_entity.pdbx_description
1 polymer ?
#
loop_
_entity_poly.entity_id
_entity_poly.type
_entity_poly.pdbx_seq_one_letter_code
_entity_poly.pdbx_strand_id
1 'polypeptide(L)' 'MGIIKYKGTPGYKEACALCGQSVEIQGFTLTGIEGIKKFCCGGCLSIYQLLYENGKYTTKIDPPNNEDIQK' A
#
# COMPACT_ATOMS: atom_id res chain seq x y z
N MET A 1 11.37 -18.90 -33.26
CA MET A 1 11.34 -19.21 -31.81
C MET A 1 10.72 -18.03 -31.07
N GLY A 2 9.81 -18.30 -30.14
CA GLY A 2 8.68 -17.44 -29.74
C GLY A 2 9.00 -16.05 -29.20
N ILE A 3 8.03 -15.17 -29.44
CA ILE A 3 7.89 -13.81 -28.92
C ILE A 3 7.40 -13.86 -27.46
N ILE A 4 8.04 -13.15 -26.54
CA ILE A 4 7.36 -12.63 -25.35
C ILE A 4 7.68 -11.14 -25.24
N LYS A 5 6.73 -10.34 -25.72
CA LYS A 5 6.68 -8.89 -25.60
C LYS A 5 5.97 -8.59 -24.27
N TYR A 6 6.65 -7.99 -23.31
CA TYR A 6 5.97 -7.25 -22.25
C TYR A 6 6.17 -5.75 -22.50
N LYS A 7 5.36 -5.19 -23.40
CA LYS A 7 5.09 -3.75 -23.46
C LYS A 7 3.89 -3.51 -22.55
N GLY A 8 4.13 -3.15 -21.30
CA GLY A 8 3.07 -2.83 -20.35
C GLY A 8 2.77 -1.34 -20.30
N THR A 9 1.67 -0.91 -20.94
CA THR A 9 0.82 0.24 -20.56
C THR A 9 -0.47 0.16 -21.40
N PRO A 10 -1.62 -0.21 -20.81
CA PRO A 10 -2.66 0.79 -20.52
C PRO A 10 -3.49 0.44 -19.26
N GLY A 11 -3.39 1.27 -18.22
CA GLY A 11 -4.08 1.08 -16.93
C GLY A 11 -3.10 0.79 -15.79
N TYR A 12 -2.28 1.77 -15.41
CA TYR A 12 -1.32 1.65 -14.31
C TYR A 12 -2.08 1.50 -12.99
N LYS A 13 -2.38 0.25 -12.61
CA LYS A 13 -2.73 -0.08 -11.23
C LYS A 13 -1.47 0.14 -10.41
N GLU A 14 -1.56 1.02 -9.42
CA GLU A 14 -0.41 1.37 -8.58
C GLU A 14 0.15 0.11 -7.95
N ALA A 15 1.48 -0.02 -7.92
CA ALA A 15 2.13 -1.20 -7.35
C ALA A 15 2.28 -1.04 -5.83
N CYS A 16 2.09 -2.13 -5.10
CA CYS A 16 2.32 -2.18 -3.67
C CYS A 16 3.79 -1.91 -3.37
N ALA A 17 4.05 -0.94 -2.50
CA ALA A 17 5.40 -0.53 -2.12
C ALA A 17 6.20 -1.62 -1.38
N LEU A 18 5.55 -2.68 -0.88
CA LEU A 18 6.19 -3.77 -0.14
C LEU A 18 6.40 -5.03 -1.01
N CYS A 19 5.37 -5.50 -1.71
CA CYS A 19 5.41 -6.78 -2.43
C CYS A 19 5.36 -6.64 -3.96
N GLY A 20 5.17 -5.43 -4.50
CA GLY A 20 5.13 -5.17 -5.94
C GLY A 20 3.87 -5.65 -6.67
N GLN A 21 2.89 -6.24 -5.96
CA GLN A 21 1.61 -6.63 -6.55
C GLN A 21 0.74 -5.42 -6.88
N SER A 22 -0.22 -5.59 -7.80
CA SER A 22 -1.19 -4.54 -8.14
C SER A 22 -2.08 -4.18 -6.96
N VAL A 23 -2.24 -2.89 -6.69
CA VAL A 23 -3.21 -2.39 -5.70
C VAL A 23 -4.59 -2.41 -6.33
N GLU A 24 -5.42 -3.36 -5.91
CA GLU A 24 -6.80 -3.49 -6.40
C GLU A 24 -7.82 -2.78 -5.49
N ILE A 25 -7.46 -2.57 -4.23
CA ILE A 25 -8.30 -1.96 -3.20
C ILE A 25 -7.67 -0.65 -2.71
N GLN A 26 -8.46 0.41 -2.70
CA GLN A 26 -8.08 1.72 -2.18
C GLN A 26 -8.31 1.74 -0.65
N GLY A 27 -7.52 2.52 0.09
CA GLY A 27 -7.62 2.66 1.55
C GLY A 27 -6.38 2.25 2.33
N PHE A 28 -5.44 1.53 1.71
CA PHE A 28 -4.15 1.20 2.32
C PHE A 28 -3.07 2.13 1.78
N THR A 29 -3.11 3.38 2.21
CA THR A 29 -2.19 4.43 1.80
C THR A 29 -1.49 5.01 3.02
N LEU A 30 -0.18 5.24 2.92
CA LEU A 30 0.63 5.78 4.00
C LEU A 30 1.40 6.97 3.47
N THR A 31 1.20 8.12 4.10
CA THR A 31 1.88 9.37 3.73
C THR A 31 3.08 9.56 4.65
N GLY A 32 4.28 9.46 4.07
CA GLY A 32 5.54 9.72 4.76
C GLY A 32 6.23 10.98 4.24
N ILE A 33 7.38 11.29 4.82
CA ILE A 33 8.24 12.40 4.36
C ILE A 33 8.73 12.22 2.91
N GLU A 34 8.85 10.98 2.46
CA GLU A 34 9.24 10.62 1.08
C GLU A 34 8.05 10.57 0.10
N GLY A 35 6.85 10.95 0.57
CA GLY A 35 5.63 10.97 -0.22
C GLY A 35 4.65 9.85 0.13
N ILE A 36 3.71 9.64 -0.80
CA ILE A 36 2.58 8.72 -0.62
C ILE A 36 2.98 7.32 -1.08
N LYS A 37 2.88 6.33 -0.18
CA LYS A 37 3.05 4.91 -0.46
C LYS A 37 1.70 4.21 -0.46
N LYS A 38 1.47 3.31 -1.42
CA LYS A 38 0.23 2.53 -1.54
C LYS A 38 0.51 1.04 -1.38
N PHE A 39 -0.46 0.34 -0.81
CA PHE A 39 -0.35 -1.08 -0.48
C PHE A 39 -1.53 -1.87 -1.01
N CYS A 40 -1.31 -3.13 -1.39
CA CYS A 40 -2.35 -3.99 -1.93
C CYS A 40 -3.35 -4.47 -0.87
N CYS A 41 -2.98 -4.41 0.42
CA CYS A 41 -3.81 -4.83 1.55
C CYS A 41 -3.28 -4.25 2.88
N GLY A 42 -4.09 -4.38 3.94
CA GLY A 42 -3.72 -3.98 5.30
C GLY A 42 -2.50 -4.72 5.85
N GLY A 43 -2.28 -5.98 5.47
CA GLY A 43 -1.11 -6.74 5.91
C GLY A 43 0.22 -6.13 5.44
N CYS A 44 0.29 -5.73 4.17
CA CYS A 44 1.47 -5.04 3.63
C CYS A 44 1.69 -3.68 4.31
N LEU A 45 0.61 -2.97 4.66
CA LEU A 45 0.69 -1.71 5.40
C LEU A 45 1.24 -1.96 6.82
N SER A 46 0.71 -2.92 7.58
CA SER A 46 1.17 -3.23 8.94
C SER A 46 2.62 -3.71 8.97
N ILE A 47 3.06 -4.54 8.01
CA ILE A 47 4.46 -4.97 7.94
C ILE A 47 5.37 -3.79 7.59
N TYR A 48 4.96 -2.97 6.62
CA TYR A 48 5.74 -1.77 6.27
C TYR A 48 5.84 -0.81 7.46
N GLN A 49 4.75 -0.66 8.21
CA GLN A 49 4.76 0.09 9.45
C GLN A 49 5.81 -0.47 10.40
N LEU A 50 5.76 -1.76 10.75
CA LEU A 50 6.71 -2.41 11.67
C LEU A 50 8.17 -2.31 11.23
N LEU A 51 8.45 -2.50 9.93
CA LEU A 51 9.81 -2.47 9.39
C LEU A 51 10.39 -1.05 9.35
N TYR A 52 9.55 -0.03 9.19
CA TYR A 52 9.97 1.36 9.01
C TYR A 52 9.51 2.30 10.15
N GLU A 53 8.94 1.78 11.25
CA GLU A 53 8.37 2.51 12.41
C GLU A 53 9.39 3.28 13.26
N ASN A 54 10.62 3.44 12.78
CA ASN A 54 11.59 4.32 13.38
C ASN A 54 11.32 5.80 13.00
N GLY A 55 10.11 6.28 13.25
CA GLY A 55 9.76 7.71 13.37
C GLY A 55 9.60 8.53 12.08
N LYS A 56 9.40 7.91 10.90
CA LYS A 56 9.38 8.63 9.61
C LYS A 56 8.05 8.74 8.88
N TYR A 57 6.97 8.20 9.43
CA TYR A 57 5.66 8.28 8.80
C TYR A 57 4.57 8.71 9.78
N THR A 58 3.67 9.56 9.30
CA THR A 58 2.44 9.92 10.01
C THR A 58 1.32 9.14 9.35
N THR A 59 0.83 8.10 10.02
CA THR A 59 -0.36 7.39 9.58
C THR A 59 -1.55 8.33 9.71
N LYS A 60 -1.90 9.00 8.61
CA LYS A 60 -3.26 9.52 8.45
C LYS A 60 -4.09 8.31 8.06
N ILE A 61 -4.52 7.58 9.08
CA ILE A 61 -5.55 6.57 8.90
C ILE A 61 -6.81 7.41 8.67
N ASP A 62 -7.25 7.54 7.42
CA ASP A 62 -8.62 7.99 7.18
C ASP A 62 -9.51 7.06 8.00
N PRO A 63 -10.36 7.60 8.89
CA PRO A 63 -10.93 6.86 10.01
C PRO A 63 -11.54 5.55 9.50
N PRO A 64 -11.11 4.38 10.01
CA PRO A 64 -11.90 3.17 9.85
C PRO A 64 -13.16 3.45 10.65
N ASN A 65 -14.24 3.73 9.95
CA ASN A 65 -15.58 3.76 10.49
C ASN A 65 -15.97 2.33 10.91
N ASN A 66 -15.36 1.81 11.96
CA ASN A 66 -16.03 0.91 12.90
C ASN A 66 -15.35 1.00 14.28
N GLU A 67 -15.94 1.83 15.13
CA GLU A 67 -15.90 1.64 16.57
C GLU A 67 -16.54 0.27 16.89
N ASP A 68 -15.76 -0.79 16.95
CA ASP A 68 -16.15 -1.99 17.70
C ASP A 68 -15.40 -1.96 19.04
N ILE A 69 -16.08 -1.33 19.99
CA ILE A 69 -15.99 -1.59 21.43
C ILE A 69 -15.96 -3.11 21.65
N GLN A 70 -15.26 -3.57 22.70
CA GLN A 70 -15.48 -4.76 23.58
C GLN A 70 -14.08 -5.33 23.91
N LYS A 71 -13.59 -5.34 25.16
CA LYS A 71 -14.24 -5.72 26.42
C LYS A 71 -13.38 -5.26 27.61
#